data_AF-A0A502EZS9-F1
#
_entry.id   AF-A0A502EZS9-F1
#
_cell.length_a   1.000
_cell.length_b   1.000
_cell.length_c   1.000
_cell.angle_alpha   90.00
_cell.angle_beta   90.00
_cell.angle_gamma   90.00
#
_symmetry.space_group_name_H-M   'P 1'
#
loop_
_entity.id
_entity.type
_entity.pdbx_description
1 polymer ?
#
loop_
_entity_poly.entity_id
_entity_poly.type
_entity_poly.pdbx_seq_one_letter_code
_entity_poly.pdbx_strand_id
1 'polypeptide(L)' 'MWTPAARVQLARGSHPYATCLTDTEWAVVAPFLPRPAHTGRPRSWPMRLVVDAILYVLRTGCAWAHLPRE' A
#
# COMPACT_ATOMS: atom_id res chain seq x y z
N MET A 1 22.75 9.98 7.82
CA MET A 1 22.38 11.27 8.45
C MET A 1 20.97 11.63 8.03
N TRP A 2 20.11 12.03 8.96
CA TRP A 2 18.71 12.38 8.68
C TRP A 2 18.61 13.83 8.21
N THR A 3 18.40 14.05 6.91
CA THR A 3 18.36 15.38 6.29
C THR A 3 16.91 15.86 6.09
N PRO A 4 16.66 17.19 6.01
CA PRO A 4 15.34 17.73 5.70
C PRO A 4 14.75 17.18 4.39
N ALA A 5 15.58 16.95 3.37
CA ALA A 5 15.16 16.33 2.12
C ALA A 5 14.66 14.88 2.32
N ALA A 6 15.36 14.09 3.13
CA ALA A 6 14.93 12.72 3.46
C ALA A 6 13.61 12.69 4.23
N ARG A 7 13.33 13.70 5.09
CA ARG A 7 12.00 13.86 5.74
C ARG A 7 10.88 13.99 4.73
N VAL A 8 11.05 14.88 3.75
CA VAL A 8 10.02 15.14 2.73
C VAL A 8 9.81 13.90 1.87
N GLN A 9 10.89 13.21 1.51
CA GLN A 9 10.83 12.02 0.66
C GLN A 9 10.21 10.81 1.37
N LEU A 10 10.39 10.68 2.69
CA LEU A 10 9.80 9.62 3.51
C LEU A 10 8.47 10.03 4.16
N ALA A 11 8.05 11.29 4.01
CA ALA A 11 6.75 11.75 4.46
C ALA A 11 5.67 11.11 3.58
N ARG A 12 5.18 9.97 4.03
CA ARG A 12 3.98 9.35 3.48
C ARG A 12 2.82 10.27 3.87
N GLY A 13 2.20 10.92 2.89
CA GLY A 13 1.10 11.87 3.09
C GLY A 13 -0.14 11.21 3.74
N SER A 14 -1.33 11.77 3.53
CA SER A 14 -2.59 11.24 4.09
C SER A 14 -3.04 9.92 3.44
N HIS A 15 -2.22 8.88 3.53
CA HIS A 15 -2.63 7.52 3.23
C HIS A 15 -3.29 6.90 4.46
N PRO A 16 -4.29 6.02 4.26
CA PRO A 16 -5.01 5.39 5.37
C PRO A 16 -4.09 4.57 6.29
N TYR A 17 -2.96 4.09 5.77
CA TYR A 17 -1.97 3.36 6.56
C TYR A 17 -0.57 3.94 6.33
N ALA A 18 0.24 3.95 7.39
CA ALA A 18 1.67 4.28 7.28
C ALA A 18 2.45 3.29 6.38
N THR A 19 1.86 2.14 6.07
CA THR A 19 2.41 1.07 5.24
C THR A 19 1.93 1.09 3.79
N CYS A 20 1.02 2.00 3.42
CA CYS A 20 0.56 2.15 2.04
C CYS A 20 1.70 2.55 1.10
N LEU A 21 1.62 2.06 -0.13
CA LEU A 21 2.49 2.46 -1.21
C LEU A 21 2.09 3.84 -1.75
N THR A 22 3.09 4.68 -1.96
CA THR A 22 2.95 5.91 -2.75
C THR A 22 2.67 5.58 -4.21
N ASP A 23 2.18 6.55 -5.00
CA ASP A 23 1.90 6.33 -6.42
C ASP A 23 3.15 5.93 -7.21
N THR A 24 4.30 6.50 -6.87
CA THR A 24 5.59 6.17 -7.49
C THR A 24 6.02 4.74 -7.16
N GLU A 25 5.90 4.31 -5.90
CA GLU A 25 6.21 2.93 -5.51
C GLU A 25 5.22 1.95 -6.17
N TRP A 26 3.93 2.31 -6.21
CA TRP A 26 2.90 1.52 -6.87
C TRP A 26 3.17 1.33 -8.35
N ALA A 27 3.66 2.36 -9.05
CA ALA A 27 4.02 2.27 -10.47
C ALA A 27 5.12 1.22 -10.75
N VAL A 28 5.99 0.95 -9.77
CA VAL A 28 7.00 -0.11 -9.86
C VAL A 28 6.38 -1.49 -9.67
N VAL A 29 5.43 -1.64 -8.72
CA VAL A 29 4.83 -2.94 -8.38
C VAL A 29 3.74 -3.37 -9.38
N ALA A 30 2.91 -2.43 -9.81
CA ALA A 30 1.71 -2.71 -10.61
C ALA A 30 1.94 -3.55 -11.88
N PRO A 31 3.03 -3.35 -12.66
CA PRO A 31 3.28 -4.13 -13.87
C PRO A 31 3.50 -5.63 -13.62
N PHE A 32 3.92 -6.00 -12.42
CA PHE A 32 4.21 -7.40 -12.05
C PHE A 32 2.96 -8.15 -11.56
N LEU A 33 1.84 -7.45 -11.37
CA LEU A 33 0.62 -8.07 -10.88
C LEU A 33 -0.14 -8.77 -12.01
N PRO A 34 -0.82 -9.90 -11.71
CA PRO A 34 -1.57 -10.61 -12.71
C PRO A 34 -2.73 -9.75 -13.23
N ARG A 35 -2.89 -9.75 -14.55
CA ARG A 35 -4.06 -9.15 -15.21
C ARG A 35 -5.36 -9.76 -14.64
N PRO A 36 -6.48 -9.03 -14.69
CA PRO A 36 -7.78 -9.59 -14.33
C PRO A 36 -8.04 -10.89 -15.09
N ALA A 37 -8.49 -11.92 -14.37
CA ALA A 37 -8.81 -13.19 -15.00
C ALA A 37 -10.06 -13.04 -15.89
N HIS A 38 -10.05 -13.69 -17.05
CA HIS A 38 -11.20 -13.72 -17.96
C HIS A 38 -12.30 -14.69 -17.50
N THR A 39 -11.96 -15.61 -16.59
CA THR A 39 -12.84 -16.66 -16.08
C THR A 39 -12.80 -16.70 -14.55
N GLY A 40 -13.83 -17.29 -13.94
CA GLY A 40 -13.98 -17.35 -12.49
C GLY A 40 -14.64 -16.11 -11.89
N ARG A 41 -14.57 -15.97 -10.55
CA ARG A 41 -15.19 -14.85 -9.84
C ARG A 41 -14.42 -13.55 -10.11
N PRO A 42 -15.07 -12.48 -10.59
CA PRO A 42 -14.43 -11.18 -10.74
C PRO A 42 -13.87 -10.67 -9.41
N ARG A 43 -12.74 -9.98 -9.46
CA ARG A 43 -12.15 -9.34 -8.28
C ARG A 43 -13.10 -8.23 -7.79
N SER A 44 -13.45 -8.25 -6.51
CA SER A 44 -14.28 -7.21 -5.89
C SER A 44 -13.47 -5.96 -5.50
N TRP A 45 -12.16 -6.10 -5.33
CA TRP A 45 -11.29 -5.03 -4.81
C TRP A 45 -10.18 -4.64 -5.79
N PRO A 46 -9.77 -3.36 -5.82
CA PRO A 46 -8.59 -2.93 -6.58
C PRO A 46 -7.32 -3.63 -6.10
N MET A 47 -6.44 -4.01 -7.02
CA MET A 47 -5.19 -4.71 -6.67
C MET A 47 -4.29 -3.90 -5.73
N ARG A 48 -4.31 -2.57 -5.84
CA ARG A 48 -3.55 -1.68 -4.93
C ARG A 48 -3.98 -1.88 -3.49
N LEU A 49 -5.27 -1.88 -3.24
CA LEU A 49 -5.82 -2.04 -1.89
C LEU A 49 -5.47 -3.41 -1.31
N VAL A 50 -5.48 -4.46 -2.15
CA VAL A 50 -5.07 -5.82 -1.73
C VAL A 50 -3.59 -5.84 -1.34
N VAL A 51 -2.71 -5.23 -2.14
CA VAL A 51 -1.27 -5.17 -1.84
C VAL A 51 -0.98 -4.34 -0.60
N ASP A 52 -1.60 -3.17 -0.47
CA ASP A 52 -1.48 -2.32 0.72
C ASP A 52 -1.94 -3.08 1.97
N ALA A 53 -3.03 -3.85 1.90
CA ALA A 53 -3.51 -4.68 3.00
C ALA A 53 -2.53 -5.82 3.35
N ILE A 54 -1.92 -6.48 2.35
CA ILE A 54 -0.88 -7.49 2.59
C ILE A 54 0.32 -6.84 3.31
N LEU A 55 0.81 -5.70 2.83
CA LEU A 55 1.92 -4.98 3.44
C LEU A 55 1.61 -4.52 4.86
N TYR A 56 0.37 -4.07 5.11
CA TYR A 56 -0.12 -3.75 6.44
C TYR A 56 -0.02 -4.96 7.39
N VAL A 57 -0.53 -6.13 6.97
CA VAL A 57 -0.48 -7.35 7.79
C VAL A 57 0.97 -7.79 8.02
N LEU A 58 1.79 -7.84 6.96
CA LEU A 58 3.17 -8.30 7.06
C LEU A 58 4.03 -7.39 7.94
N ARG A 59 3.76 -6.08 7.97
CA ARG A 59 4.59 -5.11 8.70
C ARG A 59 4.12 -4.85 10.13
N THR A 60 2.81 -4.97 10.39
CA THR A 60 2.22 -4.64 11.70
C THR A 60 1.69 -5.86 12.45
N GLY A 61 1.53 -7.01 11.78
CA GLY A 61 0.84 -8.16 12.34
C GLY A 61 -0.66 -7.97 12.48
N CYS A 62 -1.27 -7.06 11.70
CA CYS A 62 -2.68 -6.65 11.82
C CYS A 62 -2.99 -5.92 13.15
N ALA A 63 -2.05 -5.08 13.60
CA ALA A 63 -2.23 -4.32 14.83
C ALA A 63 -3.25 -3.20 14.67
N TRP A 64 -4.33 -3.25 15.45
CA TRP A 64 -5.43 -2.27 15.45
C TRP A 64 -4.99 -0.81 15.58
N ALA A 65 -3.88 -0.55 16.29
CA ALA A 65 -3.34 0.80 16.45
C ALA A 65 -2.92 1.46 15.13
N HIS A 66 -2.68 0.67 14.09
CA HIS A 66 -2.26 1.13 12.76
C HIS A 66 -3.41 1.32 11.77
N LEU A 67 -4.65 1.00 12.15
CA LEU A 67 -5.82 1.37 11.36
C LEU A 67 -5.96 2.90 11.33
N PRO A 68 -6.42 3.49 10.21
CA PRO A 68 -6.78 4.89 10.17
C PRO A 68 -7.84 5.16 11.24
N ARG A 69 -7.60 6.18 12.06
CA ARG A 69 -8.62 6.72 12.96
C ARG A 69 -9.35 7.80 12.18
N GLU A 70 -10.67 7.72 12.19
CA GLU A 70 -11.58 8.73 11.63
C GLU A 70 -11.44 10.08 12.36
#